data_AF-A0A8H4UZP6-F1
#
_entry.id   AF-A0A8H4UZP6-F1
#
_cell.length_a   1.000
_cell.length_b   1.000
_cell.length_c   1.000
_cell.angle_alpha   90.00
_cell.angle_beta   90.00
_cell.angle_gamma   90.00
#
_symmetry.space_group_name_H-M   'P 1'
#
loop_
_entity.id
_entity.type
_entity.pdbx_description
1 polymer ?
#
loop_
_entity_poly.entity_id
_entity_poly.type
_entity_poly.pdbx_seq_one_letter_code
_entity_poly.pdbx_strand_id
1 'polypeptide(L)' 'MTKGTSSFGKRSFHIQKSTCANCGYPAAKVRKYNWSEKAKRRKTTGTGRMRYLKTVDRKFQNGFQTGTPKGARGPSTA' A
#
# COMPACT_ATOMS: atom_id res chain seq x y z
N MET A 1 33.77 -18.97 -0.96
CA MET A 1 32.58 -18.17 -0.55
C MET A 1 32.64 -16.81 -1.22
N THR A 2 32.24 -16.75 -2.49
CA THR A 2 32.29 -15.54 -3.31
C THR A 2 31.34 -14.48 -2.75
N LYS A 3 31.92 -13.41 -2.21
CA LYS A 3 31.22 -12.16 -1.88
C LYS A 3 30.75 -11.53 -3.20
N GLY A 4 29.54 -11.84 -3.65
CA GLY A 4 29.02 -11.15 -4.82
C GLY A 4 27.93 -11.93 -5.51
N THR A 5 26.69 -11.54 -5.23
CA THR A 5 25.57 -11.36 -6.18
C THR A 5 24.20 -11.51 -5.51
N SER A 6 24.07 -12.25 -4.38
CA SER A 6 22.79 -12.38 -3.64
C SER A 6 22.65 -11.45 -2.42
N SER A 7 23.69 -10.69 -2.07
CA SER A 7 23.72 -9.82 -0.88
C SER A 7 23.29 -8.36 -1.12
N PHE A 8 22.92 -7.98 -2.35
CA PHE A 8 22.55 -6.60 -2.73
C PHE A 8 21.05 -6.28 -2.56
N GLY A 9 20.37 -6.92 -1.60
CA GLY A 9 19.01 -6.56 -1.23
C GLY A 9 18.99 -5.36 -0.27
N LYS A 10 18.02 -4.44 -0.44
CA LYS A 10 17.73 -3.36 0.52
C LYS A 10 17.21 -3.93 1.85
N ARG A 11 18.07 -4.56 2.65
CA ARG A 11 17.75 -5.03 4.00
C ARG A 11 17.69 -3.84 4.93
N SER A 12 16.55 -3.16 4.96
CA SER A 12 16.30 -2.06 5.89
C SER A 12 15.98 -2.55 7.30
N PHE A 13 15.83 -3.86 7.51
CA PHE A 13 15.56 -4.45 8.81
C PHE A 13 16.87 -4.73 9.56
N HIS A 14 17.00 -4.13 10.74
CA HIS A 14 18.13 -4.35 11.63
C HIS A 14 17.82 -5.54 12.55
N ILE A 15 18.59 -6.63 12.42
CA ILE A 15 18.31 -7.91 13.09
C ILE A 15 18.43 -7.79 14.61
N GLN A 16 19.55 -7.28 15.13
CA GLN A 16 19.79 -7.22 16.58
C GLN A 16 18.80 -6.32 17.32
N LYS A 17 18.41 -5.22 16.69
CA LYS A 17 17.47 -4.23 17.25
C LYS A 17 16.03 -4.52 16.85
N SER A 18 15.80 -5.59 16.08
CA SER A 18 14.50 -5.98 15.53
C SER A 18 13.68 -4.81 14.98
N THR A 19 14.31 -3.89 14.25
CA THR A 19 13.67 -2.64 13.81
C THR A 19 13.98 -2.30 12.35
N CYS A 20 12.96 -1.90 11.59
CA CYS A 20 13.12 -1.49 10.21
C CYS A 20 13.46 0.00 10.10
N ALA A 21 14.66 0.33 9.62
CA ALA A 21 15.11 1.69 9.35
C ALA A 21 14.30 2.38 8.23
N ASN A 22 13.56 1.63 7.40
CA ASN A 22 12.73 2.22 6.35
C ASN A 22 11.33 2.59 6.87
N CYS A 23 10.54 1.61 7.32
CA CYS A 23 9.13 1.79 7.70
C CYS A 23 8.87 1.82 9.21
N GLY A 24 9.82 1.45 10.06
CA GLY A 24 9.64 1.42 11.51
C GLY A 24 9.03 0.14 12.08
N TYR A 25 8.75 -0.90 11.26
CA TYR A 25 8.32 -2.22 11.76
C TYR A 25 9.23 -2.68 12.91
N PRO A 26 8.71 -3.12 14.07
CA PRO A 26 7.32 -3.52 14.37
C PRO A 26 6.36 -2.42 14.85
N ALA A 27 6.75 -1.14 14.82
CA ALA A 27 5.87 -0.06 15.27
C ALA A 27 4.55 -0.02 14.48
N ALA A 28 3.45 0.27 15.18
CA ALA A 28 2.11 0.38 14.57
C ALA A 28 2.00 1.51 13.54
N LYS A 29 2.72 2.62 13.77
CA LYS A 29 2.78 3.75 12.84
C LYS A 29 3.98 3.62 11.90
N VAL A 30 3.74 3.89 10.63
CA VAL A 30 4.82 3.98 9.63
C VAL A 30 5.72 5.18 9.97
N ARG A 31 7.03 4.92 10.04
CA ARG A 31 8.08 5.93 10.26
C ARG A 31 8.02 7.04 9.20
N LYS A 32 7.81 8.28 9.63
CA LYS A 32 7.81 9.50 8.81
C LYS A 32 8.56 10.61 9.54
N TYR A 33 9.41 11.36 8.84
CA TYR A 33 10.07 12.55 9.36
C TYR A 33 9.78 13.76 8.50
N ASN A 34 9.61 14.92 9.13
CA ASN A 34 9.24 16.14 8.41
C ASN A 34 10.34 16.68 7.51
N TRP A 35 11.60 16.51 7.92
CA TRP A 35 12.79 16.91 7.16
C TRP A 35 13.08 16.04 5.92
N SER A 36 12.33 14.95 5.68
CA SER A 36 12.57 14.04 4.55
C SER A 36 11.40 14.01 3.55
N GLU A 37 11.24 15.07 2.77
CA GLU A 37 10.15 15.23 1.80
C GLU A 37 10.15 14.15 0.72
N LYS A 38 11.33 13.83 0.16
CA LYS A 38 11.48 12.78 -0.87
C LYS A 38 11.06 11.41 -0.35
N ALA A 39 11.34 11.11 0.93
CA ALA A 39 10.92 9.87 1.55
C ALA A 39 9.41 9.81 1.75
N LYS A 40 8.76 10.93 2.13
CA LYS A 40 7.30 11.04 2.17
C LYS A 40 6.70 10.77 0.79
N ARG A 41 7.19 11.44 -0.25
CA ARG A 41 6.68 11.30 -1.63
C ARG A 41 6.77 9.87 -2.17
N ARG A 42 7.84 9.13 -1.88
CA ARG A 42 7.99 7.73 -2.35
C ARG A 42 6.98 6.75 -1.73
N LYS A 43 6.40 7.09 -0.58
CA LYS A 43 5.55 6.19 0.22
C LYS A 43 4.12 6.69 0.41
N THR A 44 3.81 7.88 -0.06
CA THR A 44 2.48 8.47 0.14
C THR A 44 1.40 7.64 -0.55
N THR A 45 0.17 7.69 -0.05
CA THR A 45 -0.99 7.16 -0.76
C THR A 45 -1.02 7.75 -2.17
N GLY A 46 -1.24 6.92 -3.18
CA GLY A 46 -1.17 7.34 -4.59
C GLY A 46 0.01 6.75 -5.37
N THR A 47 1.09 6.30 -4.71
CA THR A 47 2.27 5.76 -5.43
C THR A 47 2.18 4.29 -5.82
N GLY A 48 1.20 3.57 -5.28
CA GLY A 48 0.99 2.14 -5.53
C GLY A 48 -0.35 1.82 -6.18
N ARG A 49 -0.69 0.53 -6.24
CA ARG A 49 -1.88 0.02 -6.96
C ARG A 49 -3.23 0.57 -6.49
N MET A 50 -3.34 1.09 -5.26
CA MET A 50 -4.57 1.63 -4.67
C MET A 50 -5.82 0.77 -4.94
N ARG A 51 -5.76 -0.54 -4.67
CA ARG A 51 -6.78 -1.54 -5.07
C ARG A 51 -8.22 -1.10 -4.80
N TYR A 52 -8.48 -0.51 -3.63
CA TYR A 52 -9.80 0.00 -3.26
C TYR A 52 -10.00 1.45 -3.72
N LEU A 53 -9.14 2.36 -3.24
CA LEU A 53 -9.25 3.81 -3.45
C LEU A 53 -9.33 4.21 -4.92
N LYS A 54 -8.68 3.48 -5.84
CA LYS A 54 -8.75 3.70 -7.29
C LYS A 54 -10.18 3.75 -7.82
N THR A 55 -11.09 2.96 -7.23
CA THR A 55 -12.48 2.86 -7.69
C THR A 55 -13.45 3.74 -6.93
N VAL A 56 -13.01 4.38 -5.84
CA VAL A 56 -13.88 5.14 -4.94
C VAL A 56 -14.44 6.37 -5.63
N ASP A 57 -13.64 7.09 -6.42
CA ASP A 57 -14.11 8.28 -7.16
C ASP A 57 -15.25 7.94 -8.13
N ARG A 58 -15.09 6.87 -8.92
CA ARG A 58 -16.16 6.37 -9.79
C ARG A 58 -17.40 5.92 -9.00
N LYS A 59 -17.21 5.27 -7.86
CA LYS A 59 -18.34 4.87 -6.99
C LYS A 59 -19.06 6.08 -6.41
N PHE A 60 -18.32 7.12 -6.06
CA PHE A 60 -18.88 8.38 -5.56
C PHE A 60 -19.78 9.03 -6.60
N GLN A 61 -19.33 9.14 -7.85
CA GLN A 61 -20.16 9.64 -8.96
C GLN A 61 -21.41 8.78 -9.20
N ASN A 62 -21.32 7.47 -8.94
CA ASN A 62 -22.44 6.52 -9.04
C ASN A 62 -23.26 6.39 -7.74
N GLY A 63 -23.07 7.28 -6.75
CA GLY A 63 -23.86 7.28 -5.50
C GLY A 63 -23.64 6.07 -4.59
N PHE A 64 -22.46 5.44 -4.64
CA PHE A 64 -22.10 4.25 -3.86
C PHE A 64 -23.10 3.09 -3.96
N GLN A 65 -23.72 2.91 -5.13
CA GLN A 65 -24.65 1.81 -5.38
C GLN A 65 -24.06 0.45 -4.96
N THR A 66 -24.86 -0.30 -4.21
CA THR A 66 -24.59 -1.66 -3.76
C THR A 66 -25.59 -2.62 -4.39
N GLY A 67 -25.18 -3.86 -4.67
CA GLY A 67 -26.04 -4.88 -5.28
C GLY A 67 -25.97 -4.89 -6.81
N THR A 68 -26.87 -5.67 -7.42
CA THR A 68 -26.91 -5.90 -8.86
C THR A 68 -27.42 -4.66 -9.60
N PRO A 69 -26.79 -4.23 -10.71
CA PRO A 69 -27.27 -3.07 -11.46
C PRO A 69 -28.68 -3.32 -12.02
N LYS A 70 -29.49 -2.27 -12.10
CA LYS A 70 -30.84 -2.34 -12.70
C LYS A 70 -30.72 -2.87 -14.13
N GLY A 71 -31.31 -4.04 -14.40
CA GLY A 71 -31.30 -4.69 -15.72
C GLY A 71 -30.15 -5.67 -15.98
N ALA A 72 -29.38 -6.07 -14.97
CA ALA A 72 -28.36 -7.10 -15.15
C ALA A 72 -28.98 -8.44 -15.56
N ARG A 73 -28.47 -9.05 -16.64
CA ARG A 73 -28.82 -10.42 -17.04
C ARG A 73 -27.95 -11.40 -16.25
N GLY A 74 -28.44 -11.88 -15.12
CA GLY A 74 -27.80 -12.91 -14.28
C GLY A 74 -28.78 -13.41 -13.22
N PRO A 75 -28.59 -14.63 -12.66
CA PRO A 75 -29.55 -15.20 -11.72
C PRO A 75 -29.66 -14.33 -10.46
N SER A 76 -30.86 -13.82 -10.19
CA SER A 76 -31.21 -13.19 -8.92
C SER A 76 -31.23 -14.27 -7.86
N THR A 77 -30.27 -14.27 -6.95
CA THR A 77 -30.37 -15.06 -5.72
C THR A 77 -30.50 -14.10 -4.54
N ALA A 78 -31.46 -14.44 -3.68
CA ALA A 78 -32.00 -13.65 -2.57
C ALA A 78 -30.96 -13.33 -1.49
#